data_AF-A0AAD8Y8C4-F1
#
_entry.id   AF-A0AAD8Y8C4-F1
#
_cell.length_a   1.000
_cell.length_b   1.000
_cell.length_c   1.000
_cell.angle_alpha   90.00
_cell.angle_beta   90.00
_cell.angle_gamma   90.00
#
_symmetry.space_group_name_H-M   'P 1'
#
loop_
_entity.id
_entity.type
_entity.pdbx_description
1 polymer ?
#
loop_
_entity_poly.entity_id
_entity_poly.type
_entity_poly.pdbx_seq_one_letter_code
_entity_poly.pdbx_strand_id
1 'polypeptide(L)'
;MVATYDDIDLSNMVEACLDFFHQGTAHQYLRIMMDRTLLLEMLLTTNKFGTLQSYLAEFAADFARRAKSFSRSESEAKLKGEGKDILIQATAFVTEYGTQNDWDEFGKYTIMSVDFYSAFTNAVLDVSGQGLLRDVLNKCLVQYSITGSDTSVSSWTVKKANEPTILILPTPSLHVQKVLELCPGIVQAVDKDKRLPLHYAAASANASFEVFMKIFEANKDAASIRDPATGLFPFQLAASNGNYAASFSLLLANPNIVSSAVDDDDAPDVSDRKRKRSS
;
A
#
# COMPACT_ATOMS: atom_id res chain seq x y z
N MET A 1 -18.09 44.69 0.53
CA MET A 1 -17.19 44.36 -0.60
C MET A 1 -16.40 43.14 -0.18
N VAL A 2 -16.78 41.97 -0.69
CA VAL A 2 -15.95 40.76 -0.58
C VAL A 2 -14.91 40.91 -1.67
N ALA A 3 -13.66 41.15 -1.30
CA ALA A 3 -12.57 41.16 -2.25
C ALA A 3 -12.46 39.75 -2.84
N THR A 4 -12.85 39.59 -4.09
CA THR A 4 -12.48 38.44 -4.91
C THR A 4 -10.99 38.58 -5.17
N TYR A 5 -10.18 37.91 -4.36
CA TYR A 5 -8.78 37.67 -4.72
C TYR A 5 -8.80 36.82 -5.99
N ASP A 6 -8.15 37.27 -7.05
CA ASP A 6 -8.04 36.51 -8.30
C ASP A 6 -7.32 35.19 -8.00
N ASP A 7 -7.90 34.05 -8.43
CA ASP A 7 -7.36 32.69 -8.24
C ASP A 7 -5.88 32.56 -8.68
N ILE A 8 -5.45 33.40 -9.61
CA ILE A 8 -4.10 33.45 -10.17
C ILE A 8 -3.07 33.90 -9.10
N ASP A 9 -3.42 34.80 -8.20
CA ASP A 9 -2.49 35.36 -7.20
C ASP A 9 -2.26 34.37 -6.04
N LEU A 10 -3.31 33.62 -5.65
CA LEU A 10 -3.19 32.60 -4.61
C LEU A 10 -2.52 31.32 -5.12
N SER A 11 -2.73 30.89 -6.37
CA SER A 11 -2.04 29.71 -6.90
C SER A 11 -0.53 29.95 -6.96
N ASN A 12 -0.10 31.14 -7.38
CA ASN A 12 1.30 31.56 -7.37
C ASN A 12 1.86 31.64 -5.94
N MET A 13 1.05 32.07 -4.95
CA MET A 13 1.46 32.11 -3.55
C MET A 13 1.62 30.70 -2.96
N VAL A 14 0.70 29.78 -3.27
CA VAL A 14 0.80 28.36 -2.86
C VAL A 14 2.03 27.73 -3.49
N GLU A 15 2.26 27.96 -4.79
CA GLU A 15 3.44 27.48 -5.51
C GLU A 15 4.74 28.04 -4.90
N ALA A 16 4.81 29.35 -4.65
CA ALA A 16 5.96 29.97 -3.99
C ALA A 16 6.19 29.47 -2.56
N CYS A 17 5.12 29.19 -1.80
CA CYS A 17 5.22 28.57 -0.48
C CYS A 17 5.74 27.13 -0.58
N LEU A 18 5.24 26.34 -1.53
CA LEU A 18 5.71 24.96 -1.76
C LEU A 18 7.17 24.93 -2.25
N ASP A 19 7.56 25.86 -3.12
CA ASP A 19 8.94 26.02 -3.61
C ASP A 19 9.91 26.41 -2.50
N PHE A 20 9.50 27.29 -1.58
CA PHE A 20 10.31 27.65 -0.41
C PHE A 20 10.69 26.42 0.42
N PHE A 21 9.79 25.45 0.53
CA PHE A 21 10.03 24.22 1.27
C PHE A 21 11.06 23.27 0.57
N HIS A 22 11.36 23.45 -0.71
CA HIS A 22 12.38 22.64 -1.38
C HIS A 22 13.82 22.97 -0.97
N GLN A 23 14.07 24.15 -0.37
CA GLN A 23 15.41 24.66 -0.03
C GLN A 23 15.94 24.20 1.34
N GLY A 24 15.25 23.28 2.01
CA GLY A 24 15.62 22.80 3.34
C GLY A 24 16.92 21.98 3.39
N THR A 25 17.54 21.92 4.56
CA THR A 25 18.62 20.95 4.84
C THR A 25 18.04 19.59 5.23
N ALA A 26 18.83 18.51 5.13
CA ALA A 26 18.36 17.15 5.43
C ALA A 26 17.71 17.01 6.82
N HIS A 27 18.23 17.72 7.82
CA HIS A 27 17.69 17.72 9.19
C HIS A 27 16.35 18.45 9.35
N GLN A 28 15.91 19.22 8.35
CA GLN A 28 14.66 19.96 8.38
C GLN A 28 13.56 19.30 7.53
N TYR A 29 13.88 18.26 6.75
CA TYR A 29 12.93 17.69 5.79
C TYR A 29 11.66 17.15 6.44
N LEU A 30 11.75 16.46 7.58
CA LEU A 30 10.56 15.96 8.25
C LEU A 30 9.63 17.11 8.66
N ARG A 31 10.18 18.11 9.36
CA ARG A 31 9.42 19.31 9.76
C ARG A 31 8.80 20.02 8.56
N ILE A 32 9.58 20.25 7.51
CA ILE A 32 9.11 20.89 6.28
C ILE A 32 7.94 20.11 5.67
N MET A 33 8.04 18.79 5.60
CA MET A 33 6.96 17.96 5.07
C MET A 33 5.71 17.99 5.94
N MET A 34 5.87 18.04 7.26
CA MET A 34 4.75 18.20 8.18
C MET A 34 4.06 19.56 8.00
N ASP A 35 4.82 20.65 7.87
CA ASP A 35 4.29 21.99 7.62
C ASP A 35 3.53 22.04 6.26
N ARG A 36 4.08 21.40 5.22
CA ARG A 36 3.37 21.23 3.92
C ARG A 36 2.09 20.42 4.05
N THR A 37 2.09 19.37 4.86
CA THR A 37 0.90 18.53 5.09
C THR A 37 -0.23 19.36 5.70
N LEU A 38 0.06 20.13 6.74
CA LEU A 38 -0.91 21.02 7.39
C LEU A 38 -1.46 22.06 6.41
N LEU A 39 -0.58 22.66 5.59
CA LEU A 39 -1.00 23.62 4.57
C LEU A 39 -1.97 22.97 3.57
N LEU A 40 -1.65 21.80 3.03
CA LEU A 40 -2.50 21.11 2.06
C LEU A 40 -3.84 20.69 2.68
N GLU A 41 -3.84 20.22 3.92
CA GLU A 41 -5.07 19.91 4.66
C GLU A 41 -5.96 21.16 4.87
N MET A 42 -5.36 22.28 5.26
CA MET A 42 -6.07 23.55 5.38
C MET A 42 -6.64 24.01 4.03
N LEU A 43 -5.90 23.89 2.94
CA LEU A 43 -6.38 24.25 1.61
C LEU A 43 -7.55 23.36 1.17
N LEU A 44 -7.47 22.04 1.40
CA LEU A 44 -8.54 21.08 1.11
C LEU A 44 -9.82 21.40 1.88
N THR A 45 -9.72 21.76 3.16
CA THR A 45 -10.89 22.07 4.00
C THR A 45 -11.57 23.38 3.62
N THR A 46 -10.83 24.36 3.12
CA THR A 46 -11.42 25.66 2.73
C THR A 46 -12.29 25.58 1.48
N ASN A 47 -12.09 24.58 0.61
CA ASN A 47 -12.82 24.38 -0.66
C ASN A 47 -12.85 25.62 -1.58
N LYS A 48 -11.94 26.57 -1.34
CA LYS A 48 -11.80 27.85 -2.07
C LYS A 48 -10.86 27.74 -3.26
N PHE A 49 -10.13 26.65 -3.35
CA PHE A 49 -9.15 26.39 -4.38
C PHE A 49 -9.74 25.38 -5.34
N GLY A 50 -9.39 25.48 -6.63
CA GLY A 50 -9.69 24.45 -7.61
C GLY A 50 -9.09 23.09 -7.21
N THR A 51 -9.01 22.16 -8.16
CA THR A 51 -8.50 20.82 -7.87
C THR A 51 -7.03 20.88 -7.41
N LEU A 52 -6.76 20.50 -6.15
CA LEU A 52 -5.39 20.43 -5.59
C LEU A 52 -4.65 19.13 -5.97
N GLN A 53 -5.18 18.37 -6.92
CA GLN A 53 -4.72 17.01 -7.23
C GLN A 53 -3.26 16.97 -7.69
N SER A 54 -2.82 17.94 -8.52
CA SER A 54 -1.41 18.03 -8.96
C SER A 54 -0.47 18.29 -7.79
N TYR A 55 -0.82 19.21 -6.89
CA TYR A 55 -0.02 19.53 -5.70
C TYR A 55 0.05 18.35 -4.72
N LEU A 56 -1.05 17.60 -4.56
CA LEU A 56 -1.07 16.39 -3.72
C LEU A 56 -0.23 15.26 -4.31
N ALA A 57 -0.26 15.07 -5.63
CA ALA A 57 0.59 14.10 -6.32
C ALA A 57 2.07 14.48 -6.21
N GLU A 58 2.40 15.76 -6.38
CA GLU A 58 3.77 16.26 -6.21
C GLU A 58 4.26 16.11 -4.76
N PHE A 59 3.41 16.47 -3.79
CA PHE A 59 3.69 16.26 -2.38
C PHE A 59 3.95 14.77 -2.08
N ALA A 60 3.09 13.87 -2.57
CA ALA A 60 3.26 12.43 -2.38
C ALA A 60 4.62 11.94 -2.89
N ALA A 61 5.01 12.36 -4.10
CA ALA A 61 6.29 12.00 -4.69
C ALA A 61 7.48 12.57 -3.91
N ASP A 62 7.42 13.84 -3.49
CA ASP A 62 8.50 14.47 -2.73
C ASP A 62 8.63 13.90 -1.31
N PHE A 63 7.51 13.63 -0.65
CA PHE A 63 7.47 13.00 0.67
C PHE A 63 8.11 11.62 0.63
N ALA A 64 7.68 10.75 -0.30
CA ALA A 64 8.23 9.40 -0.47
C ALA A 64 9.74 9.43 -0.74
N ARG A 65 10.18 10.29 -1.66
CA ARG A 65 11.60 10.42 -2.05
C ARG A 65 12.48 10.89 -0.89
N ARG A 66 11.98 11.81 -0.05
CA ARG A 66 12.73 12.37 1.08
C ARG A 66 12.63 11.56 2.37
N ALA A 67 11.68 10.63 2.47
CA ALA A 67 11.45 9.82 3.66
C ALA A 67 12.73 9.13 4.16
N LYS A 68 13.55 8.59 3.24
CA LYS A 68 14.85 7.98 3.56
C LYS A 68 15.87 8.90 4.24
N SER A 69 15.68 10.21 4.13
CA SER A 69 16.53 11.23 4.75
C SER A 69 15.97 11.74 6.08
N PHE A 70 14.78 11.30 6.50
CA PHE A 70 14.21 11.70 7.78
C PHE A 70 15.00 11.10 8.93
N SER A 71 15.17 11.90 9.99
CA SER A 71 15.72 11.39 11.24
C SER A 71 14.78 10.33 11.80
N ARG A 72 15.30 9.12 12.00
CA ARG A 72 14.52 7.98 12.52
C ARG A 72 13.99 8.26 13.91
N SER A 73 14.84 8.76 14.81
CA SER A 73 14.44 9.07 16.18
C SER A 73 13.38 10.16 16.25
N GLU A 74 13.49 11.16 15.37
CA GLU A 74 12.50 12.24 15.29
C GLU A 74 11.16 11.73 14.74
N SER A 75 11.19 10.96 13.65
CA SER A 75 9.99 10.37 13.05
C SER A 75 9.27 9.45 14.04
N GLU A 76 10.02 8.61 14.76
CA GLU A 76 9.48 7.74 15.80
C GLU A 76 8.89 8.53 16.98
N ALA A 77 9.55 9.60 17.42
CA ALA A 77 9.03 10.48 18.47
C ALA A 77 7.72 11.16 18.05
N LYS A 78 7.61 11.59 16.79
CA LYS A 78 6.38 12.16 16.22
C LYS A 78 5.25 11.13 16.17
N LEU A 79 5.51 9.91 15.70
CA LEU A 79 4.52 8.83 15.67
C LEU A 79 4.02 8.43 17.07
N LYS A 80 4.84 8.58 18.11
CA LYS A 80 4.48 8.27 19.51
C LYS A 80 3.87 9.44 20.27
N GLY A 81 3.87 10.65 19.71
CA GLY A 81 3.55 11.88 20.43
C GLY A 81 2.86 12.93 19.57
N GLU A 82 3.29 14.18 19.73
CA GLU A 82 2.72 15.33 19.04
C GLU A 82 3.15 15.37 17.57
N GLY A 83 2.17 15.45 16.66
CA GLY A 83 2.37 15.43 15.21
C GLY A 83 2.18 14.07 14.56
N LYS A 84 1.74 13.06 15.34
CA LYS A 84 1.33 11.75 14.84
C LYS A 84 0.26 11.87 13.77
N ASP A 85 -0.80 12.61 14.06
CA ASP A 85 -1.91 12.95 13.16
C ASP A 85 -1.43 13.50 11.82
N ILE A 86 -0.50 14.46 11.86
CA ILE A 86 0.06 15.08 10.65
C ILE A 86 0.86 14.07 9.82
N LEU A 87 1.69 13.24 10.46
CA LEU A 87 2.44 12.18 9.74
C LEU A 87 1.52 11.12 9.13
N ILE A 88 0.44 10.77 9.82
CA ILE A 88 -0.56 9.84 9.29
C ILE A 88 -1.33 10.50 8.13
N GLN A 89 -1.63 11.80 8.20
CA GLN A 89 -2.25 12.53 7.10
C GLN A 89 -1.32 12.59 5.87
N ALA A 90 -0.03 12.83 6.06
CA ALA A 90 0.96 12.76 4.98
C ALA A 90 0.99 11.37 4.32
N THR A 91 0.90 10.32 5.14
CA THR A 91 0.80 8.94 4.68
C THR A 91 -0.46 8.70 3.84
N ALA A 92 -1.60 9.26 4.26
CA ALA A 92 -2.83 9.21 3.49
C ALA A 92 -2.66 9.86 2.11
N PHE A 93 -2.01 11.03 2.04
CA PHE A 93 -1.71 11.66 0.75
C PHE A 93 -0.81 10.81 -0.14
N VAL A 94 0.24 10.17 0.41
CA VAL A 94 1.10 9.26 -0.36
C VAL A 94 0.31 8.08 -0.92
N THR A 95 -0.50 7.41 -0.09
CA THR A 95 -1.29 6.23 -0.53
C THR A 95 -2.41 6.59 -1.50
N GLU A 96 -2.96 7.80 -1.43
CA GLU A 96 -4.05 8.24 -2.28
C GLU A 96 -3.59 8.79 -3.63
N TYR A 97 -2.55 9.64 -3.63
CA TYR A 97 -2.11 10.42 -4.79
C TYR A 97 -0.74 10.03 -5.35
N GLY A 98 0.02 9.20 -4.63
CA GLY A 98 1.31 8.70 -5.11
C GLY A 98 1.19 7.74 -6.29
N THR A 99 2.30 7.53 -6.98
CA THR A 99 2.47 6.50 -8.00
C THR A 99 3.03 5.21 -7.40
N GLN A 100 3.10 4.13 -8.19
CA GLN A 100 3.73 2.89 -7.76
C GLN A 100 5.15 3.11 -7.23
N ASN A 101 5.94 3.97 -7.90
CA ASN A 101 7.31 4.27 -7.46
C ASN A 101 7.36 5.02 -6.12
N ASP A 102 6.35 5.84 -5.82
CA ASP A 102 6.29 6.60 -4.57
C ASP A 102 5.87 5.70 -3.41
N TRP A 103 4.87 4.84 -3.63
CA TRP A 103 4.50 3.80 -2.66
C TRP A 103 5.66 2.85 -2.39
N ASP A 104 6.44 2.59 -3.43
CA ASP A 104 7.61 1.75 -3.39
C ASP A 104 8.70 2.32 -2.45
N GLU A 105 9.14 3.56 -2.68
CA GLU A 105 10.11 4.24 -1.82
C GLU A 105 9.59 4.41 -0.38
N PHE A 106 8.30 4.74 -0.23
CA PHE A 106 7.69 4.90 1.08
C PHE A 106 7.58 3.57 1.84
N GLY A 107 7.22 2.48 1.16
CA GLY A 107 7.18 1.13 1.70
C GLY A 107 8.51 0.74 2.34
N LYS A 108 9.61 0.88 1.60
CA LYS A 108 10.98 0.63 2.10
C LYS A 108 11.31 1.44 3.34
N TYR A 109 10.95 2.73 3.35
CA TYR A 109 11.13 3.58 4.53
C TYR A 109 10.35 3.06 5.74
N THR A 110 9.08 2.66 5.57
CA THR A 110 8.27 2.17 6.70
C THR A 110 8.81 0.90 7.33
N ILE A 111 9.36 -0.01 6.53
CA ILE A 111 9.92 -1.28 7.02
C ILE A 111 11.41 -1.18 7.38
N MET A 112 11.97 0.02 7.55
CA MET A 112 13.41 0.17 7.83
C MET A 112 13.84 -0.54 9.12
N SER A 113 12.92 -0.70 10.09
CA SER A 113 13.17 -1.31 11.38
C SER A 113 11.89 -1.71 12.10
N VAL A 114 12.00 -2.66 13.02
CA VAL A 114 10.85 -3.18 13.77
C VAL A 114 10.21 -2.13 14.69
N ASP A 115 11.01 -1.29 15.35
CA ASP A 115 10.52 -0.30 16.32
C ASP A 115 9.76 0.83 15.62
N PHE A 116 10.35 1.36 14.54
CA PHE A 116 9.70 2.39 13.72
C PHE A 116 8.42 1.87 13.10
N TYR A 117 8.48 0.67 12.48
CA TYR A 117 7.32 0.05 11.86
C TYR A 117 6.19 -0.22 12.86
N SER A 118 6.53 -0.67 14.08
CA SER A 118 5.53 -0.90 15.13
C SER A 118 4.94 0.43 15.62
N ALA A 119 5.72 1.50 15.77
CA ALA A 119 5.20 2.82 16.09
C ALA A 119 4.26 3.35 14.98
N PHE A 120 4.67 3.18 13.72
CA PHE A 120 3.91 3.62 12.55
C PHE A 120 2.57 2.88 12.41
N THR A 121 2.57 1.55 12.44
CA THR A 121 1.34 0.76 12.30
C THR A 121 0.33 1.01 13.43
N ASN A 122 0.80 1.15 14.68
CA ASN A 122 -0.06 1.55 15.80
C ASN A 122 -0.62 2.97 15.60
N ALA A 123 0.20 3.91 15.15
CA ALA A 123 -0.25 5.28 14.88
C ALA A 123 -1.31 5.35 13.78
N VAL A 124 -1.13 4.61 12.67
CA VAL A 124 -2.13 4.53 11.60
C VAL A 124 -3.46 4.01 12.13
N LEU A 125 -3.43 2.92 12.91
CA LEU A 125 -4.65 2.35 13.49
C LEU A 125 -5.35 3.30 14.46
N ASP A 126 -4.59 4.01 15.29
CA ASP A 126 -5.13 4.92 16.29
C ASP A 126 -5.76 6.17 15.65
N VAL A 127 -5.15 6.72 14.59
CA VAL A 127 -5.61 7.97 13.96
C VAL A 127 -6.66 7.73 12.86
N SER A 128 -6.43 6.76 11.98
CA SER A 128 -7.22 6.57 10.75
C SER A 128 -7.91 5.22 10.67
N GLY A 129 -7.69 4.33 11.65
CA GLY A 129 -8.28 3.01 11.68
C GLY A 129 -7.73 2.05 10.62
N GLN A 130 -8.51 1.00 10.33
CA GLN A 130 -8.07 -0.10 9.47
C GLN A 130 -8.05 0.27 7.98
N GLY A 131 -8.78 1.30 7.56
CA GLY A 131 -8.88 1.70 6.15
C GLY A 131 -7.54 2.13 5.57
N LEU A 132 -6.88 3.10 6.22
CA LEU A 132 -5.56 3.55 5.79
C LEU A 132 -4.50 2.46 5.96
N LEU A 133 -4.57 1.65 7.04
CA LEU A 133 -3.64 0.54 7.21
C LEU A 133 -3.76 -0.49 6.07
N ARG A 134 -4.97 -0.76 5.59
CA ARG A 134 -5.22 -1.65 4.44
C ARG A 134 -4.61 -1.06 3.18
N ASP A 135 -4.78 0.24 2.95
CA ASP A 135 -4.24 0.89 1.76
C ASP A 135 -2.70 0.91 1.78
N VAL A 136 -2.09 1.13 2.95
CA VAL A 136 -0.64 0.97 3.16
C VAL A 136 -0.21 -0.48 2.93
N LEU A 137 -0.94 -1.46 3.44
CA LEU A 137 -0.65 -2.87 3.20
C LEU A 137 -0.62 -3.17 1.70
N ASN A 138 -1.72 -2.84 1.02
CA ASN A 138 -1.95 -3.11 -0.41
C ASN A 138 -0.92 -2.43 -1.30
N LYS A 139 -0.65 -1.15 -1.05
CA LYS A 139 0.12 -0.32 -1.98
C LYS A 139 1.59 -0.22 -1.63
N CYS A 140 1.97 -0.41 -0.36
CA CYS A 140 3.31 -0.10 0.12
C CYS A 140 4.02 -1.28 0.77
N LEU A 141 3.35 -2.37 1.16
CA LEU A 141 3.99 -3.42 1.98
C LEU A 141 4.03 -4.79 1.31
N VAL A 142 2.96 -5.18 0.60
CA VAL A 142 2.88 -6.52 -0.03
C VAL A 142 3.90 -6.71 -1.13
N GLN A 143 4.37 -5.65 -1.79
CA GLN A 143 5.43 -5.76 -2.80
C GLN A 143 6.85 -5.91 -2.21
N TYR A 144 7.01 -5.87 -0.88
CA TYR A 144 8.34 -5.84 -0.25
C TYR A 144 8.61 -7.00 0.67
N SER A 145 9.91 -7.18 0.91
CA SER A 145 10.46 -8.15 1.82
C SER A 145 11.54 -7.52 2.68
N ILE A 146 11.68 -8.01 3.91
CA ILE A 146 12.81 -7.66 4.78
C ILE A 146 14.04 -8.43 4.28
N THR A 147 14.73 -7.86 3.30
CA THR A 147 15.99 -8.40 2.75
C THR A 147 17.14 -7.44 3.02
N GLY A 148 18.37 -7.98 3.01
CA GLY A 148 19.60 -7.22 3.32
C GLY A 148 19.94 -6.10 2.34
N SER A 149 19.27 -6.00 1.20
CA SER A 149 19.50 -4.95 0.18
C SER A 149 18.78 -3.64 0.52
N ASP A 150 17.58 -3.71 1.07
CA ASP A 150 16.68 -2.54 1.22
C ASP A 150 16.26 -2.28 2.68
N THR A 151 16.51 -3.23 3.58
CA THR A 151 16.21 -3.09 5.00
C THR A 151 17.44 -3.48 5.82
N SER A 152 17.66 -2.76 6.93
CA SER A 152 18.68 -3.19 7.89
C SER A 152 18.16 -4.45 8.58
N VAL A 153 18.46 -5.63 8.03
CA VAL A 153 18.03 -6.94 8.55
C VAL A 153 18.34 -7.07 10.04
N SER A 154 19.47 -6.50 10.49
CA SER A 154 19.87 -6.47 11.90
C SER A 154 18.91 -5.67 12.80
N SER A 155 18.19 -4.68 12.25
CA SER A 155 17.16 -3.93 12.97
C SER A 155 15.83 -4.69 13.11
N TRP A 156 15.71 -5.84 12.46
CA TRP A 156 14.59 -6.78 12.58
C TRP A 156 14.98 -8.09 13.26
N THR A 157 16.27 -8.31 13.55
CA THR A 157 16.72 -9.48 14.33
C THR A 157 16.33 -9.35 15.80
N VAL A 158 15.66 -10.36 16.34
CA VAL A 158 15.35 -10.45 17.76
C VAL A 158 16.56 -11.04 18.49
N LYS A 159 17.17 -10.27 19.39
CA LYS A 159 18.13 -10.82 20.36
C LYS A 159 17.34 -11.47 21.50
N LYS A 160 17.31 -12.80 21.57
CA LYS A 160 16.79 -13.49 22.76
C LYS A 160 17.77 -13.30 23.91
N ALA A 161 17.27 -12.82 25.05
CA ALA A 161 18.05 -12.79 26.28
C ALA A 161 18.29 -14.23 26.77
N ASN A 162 19.55 -14.55 27.11
CA ASN A 162 19.99 -15.81 27.73
C ASN A 162 20.13 -17.06 26.83
N GLU A 163 20.11 -16.92 25.51
CA GLU A 163 20.54 -17.98 24.59
C GLU A 163 21.88 -17.59 23.92
N PRO A 164 22.79 -18.53 23.60
CA PRO A 164 23.97 -18.21 22.78
C PRO A 164 23.50 -17.50 21.51
N THR A 165 24.23 -16.47 21.07
CA THR A 165 23.88 -15.54 19.99
C THR A 165 23.55 -16.24 18.66
N ILE A 166 22.37 -16.87 18.57
CA ILE A 166 21.77 -17.31 17.33
C ILE A 166 21.03 -16.09 16.82
N LEU A 167 21.63 -15.41 15.85
CA LEU A 167 20.96 -14.37 15.09
C LEU A 167 19.85 -15.05 14.28
N ILE A 168 18.62 -15.04 14.80
CA ILE A 168 17.46 -15.47 14.04
C ILE A 168 17.22 -14.39 12.98
N LEU A 169 17.55 -14.71 11.73
CA LEU A 169 17.26 -13.83 10.60
C LEU A 169 15.73 -13.66 10.51
N PRO A 170 15.24 -12.43 10.35
CA PRO A 170 13.82 -12.18 10.15
C PRO A 170 13.36 -12.91 8.89
N THR A 171 12.14 -13.46 8.93
CA THR A 171 11.51 -13.95 7.71
C THR A 171 11.21 -12.75 6.79
N PRO A 172 11.30 -12.91 5.46
CA PRO A 172 11.02 -11.85 4.50
C PRO A 172 9.64 -11.19 4.69
N SER A 173 8.67 -11.91 5.26
CA SER A 173 7.29 -11.48 5.46
C SER A 173 6.94 -10.99 6.87
N LEU A 174 7.93 -10.79 7.75
CA LEU A 174 7.69 -10.44 9.15
C LEU A 174 6.91 -9.11 9.32
N HIS A 175 7.10 -8.13 8.44
CA HIS A 175 6.32 -6.89 8.43
C HIS A 175 4.84 -7.14 8.13
N VAL A 176 4.54 -7.97 7.13
CA VAL A 176 3.16 -8.37 6.81
C VAL A 176 2.55 -9.16 7.96
N GLN A 177 3.29 -10.13 8.52
CA GLN A 177 2.82 -10.91 9.66
C GLN A 177 2.42 -10.00 10.83
N LYS A 178 3.23 -8.98 11.15
CA LYS A 178 2.90 -8.00 12.19
C LYS A 178 1.59 -7.24 11.93
N VAL A 179 1.32 -6.85 10.69
CA VAL A 179 0.05 -6.19 10.33
C VAL A 179 -1.13 -7.14 10.48
N LEU A 180 -0.97 -8.41 10.09
CA LEU A 180 -2.01 -9.43 10.26
C LEU A 180 -2.28 -9.76 11.74
N GLU A 181 -1.26 -9.73 12.59
CA GLU A 181 -1.41 -9.89 14.05
C GLU A 181 -2.13 -8.69 14.68
N LEU A 182 -1.81 -7.47 14.22
CA LEU A 182 -2.46 -6.24 14.67
C LEU A 182 -3.92 -6.14 14.20
N CYS A 183 -4.21 -6.59 12.98
CA CYS A 183 -5.51 -6.48 12.35
C CYS A 183 -5.83 -7.72 11.48
N PRO A 184 -6.26 -8.85 12.07
CA PRO A 184 -6.50 -10.10 11.33
C PRO A 184 -7.53 -9.98 10.20
N GLY A 185 -8.51 -9.10 10.38
CA GLY A 185 -9.59 -8.83 9.43
C GLY A 185 -9.20 -8.02 8.19
N ILE A 186 -7.94 -7.53 8.12
CA ILE A 186 -7.52 -6.58 7.09
C ILE A 186 -7.46 -7.22 5.70
N VAL A 187 -7.27 -8.55 5.62
CA VAL A 187 -7.16 -9.30 4.36
C VAL A 187 -8.48 -9.65 3.71
N GLN A 188 -9.59 -9.48 4.43
CA GLN A 188 -10.95 -9.61 3.89
C GLN A 188 -11.51 -8.26 3.43
N ALA A 189 -10.89 -7.15 3.84
CA ALA A 189 -11.34 -5.81 3.50
C ALA A 189 -10.89 -5.43 2.08
N VAL A 190 -11.84 -5.01 1.25
CA VAL A 190 -11.53 -4.40 -0.05
C VAL A 190 -11.18 -2.92 0.11
N ASP A 191 -10.32 -2.40 -0.77
CA ASP A 191 -10.03 -0.97 -0.87
C ASP A 191 -11.01 -0.20 -1.76
N LYS A 192 -10.72 1.08 -2.02
CA LYS A 192 -11.53 1.94 -2.90
C LYS A 192 -11.63 1.41 -4.33
N ASP A 193 -10.63 0.66 -4.77
CA ASP A 193 -10.57 0.01 -6.09
C ASP A 193 -11.24 -1.38 -6.06
N LYS A 194 -11.90 -1.71 -4.94
CA LYS A 194 -12.56 -3.00 -4.66
C LYS A 194 -11.59 -4.19 -4.65
N ARG A 195 -10.29 -3.94 -4.46
CA ARG A 195 -9.25 -4.97 -4.51
C ARG A 195 -8.93 -5.47 -3.10
N LEU A 196 -8.71 -6.77 -2.97
CA LEU A 196 -8.16 -7.43 -1.78
C LEU A 196 -6.63 -7.40 -1.78
N PRO A 197 -5.95 -7.53 -0.62
CA PRO A 197 -4.49 -7.58 -0.58
C PRO A 197 -3.88 -8.70 -1.45
N LEU A 198 -4.60 -9.81 -1.62
CA LEU A 198 -4.13 -10.91 -2.48
C LEU A 198 -4.01 -10.48 -3.95
N HIS A 199 -4.87 -9.57 -4.44
CA HIS A 199 -4.74 -9.05 -5.82
C HIS A 199 -3.45 -8.25 -5.99
N TYR A 200 -3.08 -7.43 -5.00
CA TYR A 200 -1.83 -6.67 -5.03
C TYR A 200 -0.61 -7.58 -4.93
N ALA A 201 -0.64 -8.57 -4.04
CA ALA A 201 0.44 -9.55 -3.91
C ALA A 201 0.63 -10.36 -5.21
N ALA A 202 -0.46 -10.75 -5.88
CA ALA A 202 -0.42 -11.45 -7.16
C ALA A 202 0.02 -10.55 -8.33
N ALA A 203 -0.36 -9.28 -8.34
CA ALA A 203 0.05 -8.33 -9.37
C ALA A 203 1.50 -7.85 -9.24
N SER A 204 2.12 -8.05 -8.07
CA SER A 204 3.46 -7.55 -7.80
C SER A 204 4.55 -8.51 -8.29
N ALA A 205 5.41 -8.01 -9.17
CA ALA A 205 6.63 -8.69 -9.58
C ALA A 205 7.69 -8.76 -8.46
N ASN A 206 7.58 -7.89 -7.45
CA ASN A 206 8.55 -7.75 -6.36
C ASN A 206 8.12 -8.50 -5.08
N ALA A 207 6.85 -8.87 -4.96
CA ALA A 207 6.35 -9.62 -3.81
C ALA A 207 7.08 -10.97 -3.71
N SER A 208 7.77 -11.20 -2.59
CA SER A 208 8.38 -12.51 -2.35
C SER A 208 7.30 -13.56 -2.18
N PHE A 209 7.70 -14.80 -2.46
CA PHE A 209 6.84 -15.95 -2.26
C PHE A 209 6.36 -16.05 -0.79
N GLU A 210 7.21 -15.72 0.20
CA GLU A 210 6.78 -15.79 1.60
C GLU A 210 5.75 -14.71 1.97
N VAL A 211 5.88 -13.50 1.41
CA VAL A 211 4.89 -12.42 1.63
C VAL A 211 3.56 -12.79 0.99
N PHE A 212 3.61 -13.26 -0.25
CA PHE A 212 2.46 -13.78 -0.97
C PHE A 212 1.74 -14.86 -0.16
N MET A 213 2.48 -15.89 0.29
CA MET A 213 1.90 -17.00 1.05
C MET A 213 1.31 -16.55 2.39
N LYS A 214 1.89 -15.54 3.07
CA LYS A 214 1.30 -15.01 4.30
C LYS A 214 -0.07 -14.36 4.06
N ILE A 215 -0.22 -13.60 2.98
CA ILE A 215 -1.50 -12.99 2.60
C ILE A 215 -2.50 -14.08 2.19
N PHE A 216 -2.07 -15.02 1.36
CA PHE A 216 -2.94 -16.11 0.88
C PHE A 216 -3.45 -17.00 2.03
N GLU A 217 -2.59 -17.42 2.95
CA GLU A 217 -2.98 -18.27 4.08
C GLU A 217 -3.95 -17.55 5.04
N ALA A 218 -3.86 -16.23 5.14
CA ALA A 218 -4.76 -15.43 5.98
C ALA A 218 -6.17 -15.26 5.38
N ASN A 219 -6.32 -15.41 4.06
CA ASN A 219 -7.62 -15.38 3.38
C ASN A 219 -7.59 -16.24 2.09
N LYS A 220 -7.83 -17.55 2.25
CA LYS A 220 -7.80 -18.50 1.13
C LYS A 220 -8.93 -18.29 0.13
N ASP A 221 -10.09 -17.83 0.60
CA ASP A 221 -11.27 -17.61 -0.24
C ASP A 221 -11.02 -16.52 -1.29
N ALA A 222 -10.13 -15.56 -0.99
CA ALA A 222 -9.70 -14.53 -1.94
C ALA A 222 -9.11 -15.11 -3.24
N ALA A 223 -8.55 -16.31 -3.22
CA ALA A 223 -8.03 -16.97 -4.43
C ALA A 223 -9.09 -17.18 -5.52
N SER A 224 -10.37 -17.23 -5.12
CA SER A 224 -11.52 -17.44 -6.01
C SER A 224 -12.29 -16.17 -6.33
N ILE A 225 -11.76 -15.00 -5.96
CA ILE A 225 -12.36 -13.70 -6.24
C ILE A 225 -11.57 -13.06 -7.38
N ARG A 226 -12.26 -12.62 -8.45
CA ARG A 226 -11.59 -11.96 -9.57
C ARG A 226 -11.18 -10.54 -9.18
N ASP A 227 -10.03 -10.13 -9.68
CA ASP A 227 -9.55 -8.76 -9.59
C ASP A 227 -10.48 -7.83 -10.38
N PRO A 228 -11.09 -6.81 -9.75
CA PRO A 228 -12.07 -5.95 -10.44
C PRO A 228 -11.48 -5.13 -11.59
N ALA A 229 -10.18 -4.83 -11.57
CA ALA A 229 -9.54 -4.01 -12.60
C ALA A 229 -9.22 -4.81 -13.87
N THR A 230 -8.81 -6.07 -13.72
CA THR A 230 -8.36 -6.93 -14.83
C THR A 230 -9.36 -8.03 -15.20
N GLY A 231 -10.31 -8.35 -14.32
CA GLY A 231 -11.23 -9.49 -14.47
C GLY A 231 -10.57 -10.86 -14.27
N LEU A 232 -9.29 -10.89 -13.90
CA LEU A 232 -8.49 -12.10 -13.75
C LEU A 232 -8.59 -12.66 -12.33
N PHE A 233 -8.56 -13.97 -12.19
CA PHE A 233 -8.32 -14.59 -10.89
C PHE A 233 -6.87 -14.34 -10.43
N PRO A 234 -6.59 -14.34 -9.11
CA PRO A 234 -5.26 -14.13 -8.56
C PRO A 234 -4.17 -15.01 -9.18
N PHE A 235 -4.48 -16.26 -9.56
CA PHE A 235 -3.48 -17.15 -10.18
C PHE A 235 -3.11 -16.69 -11.60
N GLN A 236 -4.10 -16.22 -12.38
CA GLN A 236 -3.89 -15.67 -13.71
C GLN A 236 -3.14 -14.34 -13.62
N LEU A 237 -3.49 -13.51 -12.64
CA LEU A 237 -2.81 -12.24 -12.38
C LEU A 237 -1.34 -12.47 -12.00
N ALA A 238 -1.06 -13.43 -11.11
CA ALA A 238 0.30 -13.84 -10.77
C ALA A 238 1.08 -14.37 -11.99
N ALA A 239 0.47 -15.23 -12.80
CA ALA A 239 1.09 -15.73 -14.02
C ALA A 239 1.42 -14.60 -15.02
N SER A 240 0.49 -13.65 -15.21
CA SER A 240 0.68 -12.52 -16.13
C SER A 240 1.80 -11.56 -15.72
N ASN A 241 2.13 -11.52 -14.43
CA ASN A 241 3.22 -10.71 -13.87
C ASN A 241 4.51 -11.52 -13.59
N GLY A 242 4.60 -12.75 -14.09
CA GLY A 242 5.80 -13.58 -13.95
C GLY A 242 5.99 -14.24 -12.57
N ASN A 243 5.01 -14.15 -11.67
CA ASN A 243 5.03 -14.81 -10.37
C ASN A 243 4.48 -16.24 -10.46
N TYR A 244 5.19 -17.09 -11.21
CA TYR A 244 4.75 -18.47 -11.48
C TYR A 244 4.62 -19.31 -10.22
N ALA A 245 5.49 -19.11 -9.23
CA ALA A 245 5.42 -19.83 -7.95
C ALA A 245 4.10 -19.56 -7.23
N ALA A 246 3.71 -18.29 -7.09
CA ALA A 246 2.42 -17.91 -6.52
C ALA A 246 1.25 -18.46 -7.35
N SER A 247 1.32 -18.36 -8.69
CA SER A 247 0.30 -18.92 -9.59
C SER A 247 0.09 -20.42 -9.36
N PHE A 248 1.16 -21.21 -9.32
CA PHE A 248 1.06 -22.65 -9.06
C PHE A 248 0.52 -22.94 -7.66
N SER A 249 0.96 -22.22 -6.63
CA SER A 249 0.44 -22.39 -5.27
C SER A 249 -1.05 -22.11 -5.15
N LEU A 250 -1.56 -21.09 -5.84
CA LEU A 250 -3.00 -20.81 -5.89
C LEU A 250 -3.79 -21.92 -6.60
N LEU A 251 -3.28 -22.41 -7.73
CA LEU A 251 -3.90 -23.53 -8.46
C LEU A 251 -3.92 -24.82 -7.63
N LEU A 252 -2.84 -25.11 -6.91
CA LEU A 252 -2.74 -26.26 -6.01
C LEU A 252 -3.75 -26.16 -4.86
N ALA A 253 -3.98 -24.96 -4.33
CA ALA A 253 -4.89 -24.76 -3.22
C ALA A 253 -6.36 -24.84 -3.62
N ASN A 254 -6.71 -24.45 -4.85
CA ASN A 254 -8.05 -24.64 -5.38
C ASN A 254 -8.03 -25.01 -6.88
N PRO A 255 -7.82 -26.30 -7.22
CA PRO A 255 -7.77 -26.75 -8.61
C PRO A 255 -9.08 -26.52 -9.39
N ASN A 256 -10.22 -26.47 -8.67
CA ASN A 256 -11.55 -26.33 -9.28
C ASN A 256 -11.77 -24.95 -9.92
N ILE A 257 -10.92 -23.96 -9.61
CA ILE A 257 -11.00 -22.61 -10.19
C ILE A 257 -10.79 -22.58 -11.70
N VAL A 258 -10.10 -23.59 -12.25
CA VAL A 258 -9.90 -23.74 -13.69
C VAL A 258 -11.15 -24.30 -14.36
N SER A 259 -11.92 -25.12 -13.64
CA SER A 259 -13.14 -25.74 -14.18
C SER A 259 -14.30 -24.74 -14.26
N SER A 260 -14.42 -23.83 -13.29
CA SER A 260 -15.49 -22.81 -13.28
C SER A 260 -15.30 -21.68 -14.29
N ALA A 261 -14.13 -21.59 -14.94
CA ALA A 261 -13.85 -20.59 -15.96
C ALA A 261 -14.39 -20.98 -17.36
N VAL A 262 -14.95 -22.18 -17.51
CA VAL A 262 -15.38 -22.74 -18.81
C VAL A 262 -16.89 -22.63 -19.03
N ASP A 263 -17.68 -22.30 -18.01
CA ASP A 263 -19.15 -22.37 -18.08
C ASP A 263 -19.85 -21.04 -18.39
N ASP A 264 -19.13 -19.91 -18.46
CA ASP A 264 -19.68 -18.59 -18.78
C ASP A 264 -19.01 -18.00 -20.04
N ASP A 265 -19.42 -18.48 -21.22
CA ASP A 265 -19.64 -17.72 -22.48
C ASP A 265 -19.72 -18.70 -23.68
N ASP A 266 -20.78 -18.57 -24.49
CA ASP A 266 -21.05 -19.26 -25.78
C ASP A 266 -21.63 -20.70 -25.78
N ALA A 267 -22.79 -20.91 -25.15
CA ALA A 267 -23.75 -21.88 -25.69
C ALA A 267 -24.65 -21.17 -26.72
N PRO A 268 -24.50 -21.41 -28.05
CA PRO A 268 -25.50 -20.92 -28.99
C PRO A 268 -26.82 -21.64 -28.71
N ASP A 269 -27.87 -20.85 -28.58
CA ASP A 269 -29.26 -21.27 -28.61
C ASP A 269 -29.54 -22.04 -29.92
N VAL A 270 -29.34 -23.36 -29.88
CA VAL A 270 -29.79 -24.26 -30.95
C VAL A 270 -31.28 -24.51 -30.73
N SER A 271 -32.05 -23.49 -31.08
CA SER A 271 -33.43 -23.64 -31.51
C SER A 271 -33.55 -24.68 -32.63
N ASP A 272 -34.64 -25.44 -32.56
CA ASP A 272 -35.35 -26.00 -33.70
C ASP A 272 -34.56 -26.78 -34.77
N ARG A 273 -34.34 -28.08 -34.52
CA ARG A 273 -34.41 -29.08 -35.61
C ARG A 273 -35.23 -30.30 -35.21
N LYS A 274 -36.56 -30.14 -35.33
CA LYS A 274 -37.49 -31.22 -35.69
C LYS A 274 -36.91 -32.03 -36.86
N ARG A 275 -36.45 -33.26 -36.60
CA ARG A 275 -36.36 -34.29 -37.65
C ARG A 275 -37.57 -35.22 -37.50
N LYS A 276 -38.48 -35.05 -38.47
CA LYS A 276 -39.55 -35.99 -38.81
C LYS A 276 -38.99 -37.41 -38.88
N ARG A 277 -39.56 -38.32 -38.08
CA ARG A 277 -39.60 -39.75 -38.42
C ARG A 277 -40.68 -39.91 -39.49
N SER A 278 -40.32 -40.46 -40.64
CA SER A 278 -41.24 -41.08 -41.57
C SER A 278 -40.74 -42.49 -41.84
N SER A 279 -41.69 -43.42 -41.74
CA SER A 279 -41.62 -44.86 -42.01
C SER A 279 -41.03 -45.21 -43.36
#